data_AF-A0A350DB38-F1
#
_entry.id   AF-A0A350DB38-F1
#
_cell.length_a   1.000
_cell.length_b   1.000
_cell.length_c   1.000
_cell.angle_alpha   90.00
_cell.angle_beta   90.00
_cell.angle_gamma   90.00
#
_symmetry.space_group_name_H-M   'P 1'
#
loop_
_entity.id
_entity.type
_entity.pdbx_description
1 polymer ?
#
loop_
_entity_poly.entity_id
_entity_poly.type
_entity_poly.pdbx_seq_one_letter_code
_entity_poly.pdbx_strand_id
1 'polypeptide(L)'
;MATITSLGVGSGLDLTGLLDQLQEAERGKLAPITLQKKQQQAKISAYGQLQTSLNSFQDAVAKLNDPKLYQSLSANVRGDAIKATTSASALPGSYRVEVSQLATSGTLASNRITGEKNAALDLQGATAIRLNFGGADSVDIAIAPNSSLEAIRNAINAHKDAGVNATIINDGEGYRLALSSKATGADASIEGFSFVDTSQAPAATVAGPFSEDAATKRSGENAALTV
;
A
#
# COMPACT_ATOMS: atom_id res chain seq x y z
N MET A 1 26.98 -67.82 -16.11
CA MET A 1 27.55 -67.95 -17.47
C MET A 1 26.70 -68.97 -18.19
N ALA A 2 25.82 -68.53 -19.09
CA ALA A 2 25.08 -69.46 -19.94
C ALA A 2 25.98 -69.76 -21.14
N THR A 3 26.44 -71.00 -21.24
CA THR A 3 27.18 -71.53 -22.38
C THR A 3 26.23 -71.63 -23.57
N ILE A 4 26.47 -70.85 -24.62
CA ILE A 4 25.76 -70.99 -25.90
C ILE A 4 26.52 -72.02 -26.73
N THR A 5 26.01 -73.24 -26.77
CA THR A 5 26.55 -74.30 -27.62
C THR A 5 25.70 -74.40 -28.89
N SER A 6 26.31 -74.07 -30.02
CA SER A 6 25.88 -74.42 -31.39
C SER A 6 24.71 -73.63 -31.99
N LEU A 7 25.04 -72.53 -32.69
CA LEU A 7 24.19 -71.95 -33.74
C LEU A 7 24.22 -72.87 -34.99
N GLY A 8 23.14 -73.62 -35.20
CA GLY A 8 22.83 -74.26 -36.48
C GLY A 8 22.05 -73.31 -37.38
N VAL A 9 22.71 -72.76 -38.39
CA VAL A 9 22.10 -71.98 -39.47
C VAL A 9 21.18 -72.89 -40.30
N GLY A 10 19.86 -72.67 -40.23
CA GLY A 10 18.85 -73.44 -41.01
C GLY A 10 17.68 -74.07 -40.23
N SER A 11 17.49 -73.78 -38.93
CA SER A 11 16.56 -74.50 -38.05
C SER A 11 15.15 -73.90 -37.88
N GLY A 12 14.79 -72.81 -38.56
CA GLY A 12 13.52 -72.10 -38.28
C GLY A 12 13.48 -71.50 -36.87
N LEU A 13 14.64 -71.26 -36.27
CA LEU A 13 14.77 -70.62 -34.96
C LEU A 13 14.29 -69.17 -35.04
N ASP A 14 13.29 -68.82 -34.25
CA ASP A 14 12.81 -67.46 -34.06
C ASP A 14 13.83 -66.65 -33.25
N LEU A 15 14.87 -66.17 -33.95
CA LEU A 15 15.94 -65.36 -33.37
C LEU A 15 15.41 -64.05 -32.79
N THR A 16 14.30 -63.53 -33.34
CA THR A 16 13.57 -62.38 -32.79
C THR A 16 12.95 -62.73 -31.45
N GLY A 17 12.25 -63.86 -31.33
CA GLY A 17 11.69 -64.35 -30.07
C GLY A 17 12.76 -64.70 -29.02
N LEU A 18 13.90 -65.27 -29.42
CA LEU A 18 15.02 -65.53 -28.50
C LEU A 18 15.68 -64.22 -28.02
N LEU A 19 15.83 -63.23 -28.91
CA LEU A 19 16.32 -61.91 -28.56
C LEU A 19 15.36 -61.20 -27.62
N ASP A 20 14.05 -61.29 -27.86
CA ASP A 20 13.02 -60.74 -26.99
C ASP A 20 13.04 -61.43 -25.61
N GLN A 21 13.21 -62.77 -25.57
CA GLN A 21 13.35 -63.52 -24.32
C GLN A 21 14.63 -63.16 -23.55
N LEU A 22 15.76 -62.97 -24.23
CA LEU A 22 17.00 -62.52 -23.61
C LEU A 22 16.88 -61.08 -23.11
N GLN A 23 16.25 -60.19 -23.89
CA GLN A 23 16.00 -58.80 -23.50
C GLN A 23 15.05 -58.72 -22.31
N GLU A 24 14.03 -59.59 -22.24
CA GLU A 24 13.10 -59.66 -21.12
C GLU A 24 13.77 -60.23 -19.86
N ALA A 25 14.62 -61.26 -20.00
CA ALA A 25 15.43 -61.79 -18.89
C ALA A 25 16.43 -60.76 -18.36
N GLU A 26 17.00 -59.95 -19.25
CA GLU A 26 17.91 -58.85 -18.88
C GLU A 26 17.16 -57.67 -18.25
N ARG A 27 15.95 -57.36 -18.72
CA ARG A 27 15.02 -56.42 -18.05
C ARG A 27 14.54 -56.92 -16.68
N GLY A 28 14.39 -58.22 -16.50
CA GLY A 28 14.10 -58.82 -15.19
C GLY A 28 15.13 -58.44 -14.12
N LYS A 29 16.39 -58.19 -14.50
CA LYS A 29 17.44 -57.69 -13.59
C LYS A 29 17.20 -56.25 -13.11
N LEU A 30 16.42 -55.44 -13.83
CA LEU A 30 16.03 -54.07 -13.46
C LEU A 30 14.84 -54.02 -12.49
N ALA A 31 14.06 -55.11 -12.38
CA ALA A 31 12.92 -55.18 -11.47
C ALA A 31 13.27 -54.91 -9.98
N PRO A 32 14.33 -55.51 -9.38
CA PRO A 32 14.71 -55.22 -8.00
C PRO A 32 15.15 -53.77 -7.81
N ILE A 33 15.85 -53.17 -8.79
CA ILE A 33 16.28 -51.77 -8.75
C ILE A 33 15.05 -50.83 -8.80
N THR A 34 14.09 -51.13 -9.67
CA THR A 34 12.83 -50.37 -9.77
C THR A 34 12.02 -50.47 -8.49
N LEU A 35 11.99 -51.64 -7.84
CA LEU A 35 11.34 -51.82 -6.54
C LEU A 35 12.04 -51.03 -5.44
N GLN A 36 13.37 -51.06 -5.38
CA GLN A 36 14.17 -50.26 -4.45
C GLN A 36 13.91 -48.75 -4.65
N LYS A 37 13.84 -48.28 -5.89
CA LYS A 37 13.50 -46.88 -6.21
C LYS A 37 12.11 -46.51 -5.68
N LYS A 38 11.10 -47.36 -5.88
CA LYS A 38 9.74 -47.13 -5.34
C LYS A 38 9.73 -47.11 -3.80
N GLN A 39 10.45 -48.03 -3.15
CA GLN A 39 10.58 -48.05 -1.69
C GLN A 39 11.28 -46.80 -1.16
N GLN A 40 12.36 -46.35 -1.81
CA GLN A 40 13.05 -45.14 -1.41
C GLN A 40 12.19 -43.90 -1.63
N GLN A 41 11.43 -43.82 -2.73
CA GLN A 41 10.49 -42.73 -2.96
C GLN A 41 9.38 -42.69 -1.89
N ALA A 42 8.84 -43.86 -1.50
CA ALA A 42 7.87 -43.94 -0.42
C ALA A 42 8.45 -43.48 0.92
N LYS A 43 9.71 -43.85 1.23
CA LYS A 43 10.42 -43.35 2.42
C LYS A 43 10.61 -41.84 2.37
N ILE A 44 11.04 -41.27 1.24
CA ILE A 44 11.19 -39.82 1.06
C ILE A 44 9.87 -39.10 1.30
N SER A 45 8.76 -39.59 0.72
CA SER A 45 7.44 -39.00 0.94
C SER A 45 7.01 -39.08 2.41
N ALA A 46 7.25 -40.20 3.09
CA ALA A 46 6.96 -40.35 4.50
C ALA A 46 7.79 -39.39 5.38
N TYR A 47 9.08 -39.22 5.09
CA TYR A 47 9.92 -38.23 5.77
C TYR A 47 9.48 -36.80 5.48
N GLY A 48 9.04 -36.48 4.25
CA GLY A 48 8.49 -35.17 3.91
C GLY A 48 7.20 -34.84 4.68
N GLN A 49 6.32 -35.83 4.86
CA GLN A 49 5.11 -35.69 5.69
C GLN A 49 5.46 -35.48 7.17
N LEU A 50 6.42 -36.25 7.70
CA LEU A 50 6.90 -36.09 9.08
C LEU A 50 7.52 -34.70 9.29
N GLN A 51 8.39 -34.26 8.37
CA GLN A 51 9.00 -32.92 8.42
C GLN A 51 7.94 -31.82 8.41
N THR A 52 6.93 -31.93 7.53
CA THR A 52 5.84 -30.94 7.46
C THR A 52 5.04 -30.88 8.77
N SER A 53 4.79 -32.05 9.37
CA SER A 53 4.08 -32.15 10.65
C SER A 53 4.90 -31.58 11.80
N LEU A 54 6.21 -31.84 11.84
CA LEU A 54 7.12 -31.29 12.84
C LEU A 54 7.30 -29.77 12.72
N ASN A 55 7.39 -29.24 11.49
CA ASN A 55 7.44 -27.81 11.26
C ASN A 55 6.14 -27.14 11.74
N SER A 56 4.99 -27.72 11.42
CA SER A 56 3.69 -27.21 11.88
C SER A 56 3.58 -27.21 13.41
N PHE A 57 4.10 -28.25 14.06
CA PHE A 57 4.16 -28.32 15.52
C PHE A 57 5.13 -27.28 16.11
N GLN A 58 6.31 -27.12 15.53
CA GLN A 58 7.29 -26.11 15.93
C GLN A 58 6.69 -24.70 15.83
N ASP A 59 5.98 -24.39 14.75
CA ASP A 59 5.32 -23.10 14.55
C ASP A 59 4.23 -22.85 15.61
N ALA A 60 3.47 -23.89 15.97
CA ALA A 60 2.45 -23.80 17.02
C ALA A 60 3.07 -23.53 18.40
N VAL A 61 4.17 -24.23 18.72
CA VAL A 61 4.92 -24.02 19.98
C VAL A 61 5.57 -22.65 20.02
N ALA A 62 6.11 -22.16 18.89
CA ALA A 62 6.68 -20.83 18.79
C ALA A 62 5.63 -19.73 19.08
N LYS A 63 4.42 -19.88 18.55
CA LYS A 63 3.29 -18.97 18.84
C LYS A 63 2.87 -19.01 20.32
N LEU A 64 2.88 -20.19 20.94
CA LEU A 64 2.54 -20.34 22.36
C LEU A 64 3.62 -19.76 23.28
N ASN A 65 4.89 -19.81 22.87
CA ASN A 65 6.00 -19.24 23.62
C ASN A 65 6.10 -17.71 23.50
N ASP A 66 5.27 -17.03 22.70
CA ASP A 66 5.29 -15.57 22.61
C ASP A 66 4.62 -14.94 23.86
N PRO A 67 5.37 -14.21 24.71
CA PRO A 67 4.81 -13.55 25.89
C PRO A 67 3.68 -12.56 25.58
N LYS A 68 3.65 -12.00 24.36
CA LYS A 68 2.59 -11.07 23.92
C LYS A 68 1.21 -11.74 23.91
N LEU A 69 1.15 -13.05 23.71
CA LEU A 69 -0.11 -13.80 23.74
C LEU A 69 -0.80 -13.67 25.11
N TYR A 70 -0.01 -13.68 26.18
CA TYR A 70 -0.49 -13.63 27.57
C TYR A 70 -0.64 -12.21 28.11
N GLN A 71 -0.03 -11.23 27.44
CA GLN A 71 -0.14 -9.80 27.76
C GLN A 71 -1.19 -9.09 26.89
N SER A 72 -1.88 -9.83 26.02
CA SER A 72 -2.91 -9.28 25.17
C SER A 72 -4.12 -8.85 26.01
N LEU A 73 -4.43 -7.56 25.96
CA LEU A 73 -5.62 -6.99 26.57
C LEU A 73 -6.72 -6.90 25.51
N SER A 74 -7.97 -7.07 25.92
CA SER A 74 -9.12 -6.75 25.08
C SER A 74 -9.70 -5.40 25.50
N ALA A 75 -10.09 -4.57 24.53
CA ALA A 75 -10.92 -3.40 24.78
C ALA A 75 -12.37 -3.74 24.46
N ASN A 76 -13.27 -3.41 25.39
CA ASN A 76 -14.70 -3.39 25.14
C ASN A 76 -15.19 -1.95 25.28
N VAL A 77 -15.73 -1.39 24.20
CA VAL A 77 -16.31 -0.04 24.19
C VAL A 77 -17.82 -0.18 24.26
N ARG A 78 -18.46 0.61 25.12
CA ARG A 78 -19.91 0.78 25.14
C ARG A 78 -20.27 2.08 24.43
N GLY A 79 -21.08 2.00 23.38
CA GLY A 79 -21.47 3.12 22.53
C GLY A 79 -20.78 3.09 21.16
N ASP A 80 -21.31 3.89 20.21
CA ASP A 80 -20.90 3.85 18.81
C ASP A 80 -19.91 4.95 18.41
N ALA A 81 -19.64 5.90 19.31
CA ALA A 81 -18.86 7.11 19.01
C ALA A 81 -17.35 6.85 18.83
N ILE A 82 -16.80 5.79 19.44
CA ILE A 82 -15.37 5.48 19.39
C ILE A 82 -15.14 3.98 19.21
N LYS A 83 -14.00 3.64 18.62
CA LYS A 83 -13.43 2.29 18.65
C LYS A 83 -12.09 2.36 19.35
N ALA A 84 -11.84 1.46 20.29
CA ALA A 84 -10.58 1.40 21.02
C ALA A 84 -9.84 0.10 20.67
N THR A 85 -8.54 0.22 20.45
CA THR A 85 -7.61 -0.91 20.34
C THR A 85 -6.58 -0.80 21.46
N THR A 86 -6.10 -1.94 21.94
CA THR A 86 -5.13 -2.04 23.03
C THR A 86 -3.77 -2.49 22.49
N SER A 87 -2.71 -2.03 23.13
CA SER A 87 -1.36 -2.58 22.98
C SER A 87 -0.99 -3.40 24.21
N ALA A 88 0.09 -4.18 24.13
CA ALA A 88 0.63 -4.97 25.25
C ALA A 88 1.11 -4.12 26.45
N SER A 89 1.26 -2.80 26.27
CA SER A 89 1.65 -1.85 27.32
C SER A 89 0.45 -1.15 27.99
N ALA A 90 -0.78 -1.48 27.60
CA ALA A 90 -1.96 -0.82 28.15
C ALA A 90 -2.24 -1.29 29.59
N LEU A 91 -2.67 -0.35 30.44
CA LEU A 91 -3.04 -0.65 31.83
C LEU A 91 -4.49 -1.15 31.88
N PRO A 92 -4.75 -2.32 32.50
CA PRO A 92 -6.12 -2.81 32.67
C PRO A 92 -6.91 -1.85 33.57
N GLY A 93 -8.09 -1.44 33.10
CA GLY A 93 -8.93 -0.48 33.83
C GLY A 93 -10.23 -0.18 33.10
N SER A 94 -11.14 0.49 33.80
CA SER A 94 -12.33 1.09 33.21
C SER A 94 -12.10 2.58 33.05
N TYR A 95 -12.20 3.08 31.82
CA TYR A 95 -12.03 4.49 31.49
C TYR A 95 -13.35 5.07 31.00
N ARG A 96 -13.70 6.28 31.42
CA ARG A 96 -14.91 6.96 30.99
C ARG A 96 -14.52 8.02 29.97
N VAL A 97 -14.67 7.68 28.70
CA VAL A 97 -14.37 8.61 27.61
C VAL A 97 -15.61 9.44 27.27
N GLU A 98 -15.50 10.75 27.36
CA GLU A 98 -16.48 11.72 26.88
C GLU A 98 -15.92 12.45 25.66
N VAL A 99 -16.60 12.34 24.52
CA VAL A 99 -16.21 13.02 23.27
C VAL A 99 -17.03 14.30 23.14
N SER A 100 -16.35 15.44 23.24
CA SER A 100 -16.99 16.75 23.10
C SER A 100 -16.98 17.28 21.66
N GLN A 101 -15.94 16.96 20.89
CA GLN A 101 -15.77 17.43 19.51
C GLN A 101 -14.93 16.46 18.69
N LEU A 102 -15.31 16.26 17.43
CA LEU A 102 -14.56 15.48 16.47
C LEU A 102 -13.52 16.36 15.76
N ALA A 103 -12.37 15.79 15.44
CA ALA A 103 -11.40 16.48 14.61
C ALA A 103 -11.94 16.62 13.17
N THR A 104 -11.86 17.83 12.62
CA THR A 104 -12.28 18.12 11.25
C THR A 104 -11.10 18.61 10.43
N SER A 105 -11.14 18.42 9.11
CA SER A 105 -10.10 18.93 8.21
C SER A 105 -10.47 20.34 7.73
N GLY A 106 -9.45 21.18 7.62
CA GLY A 106 -9.62 22.53 7.07
C GLY A 106 -9.85 22.52 5.56
N THR A 107 -10.70 23.43 5.08
CA THR A 107 -10.99 23.62 3.66
C THR A 107 -10.88 25.08 3.26
N LEU A 108 -10.38 25.34 2.05
CA LEU A 108 -10.24 26.67 1.48
C LEU A 108 -10.53 26.60 -0.02
N ALA A 109 -11.25 27.57 -0.56
CA ALA A 109 -11.41 27.70 -2.01
C ALA A 109 -10.87 29.04 -2.52
N SER A 110 -10.49 29.06 -3.80
CA SER A 110 -10.17 30.30 -4.49
C SER A 110 -11.43 31.11 -4.79
N ASN A 111 -11.21 32.39 -5.10
CA ASN A 111 -12.18 33.20 -5.83
C ASN A 111 -12.49 32.56 -7.19
N ARG A 112 -13.62 32.97 -7.76
CA ARG A 112 -14.05 32.48 -9.06
C ARG A 112 -13.09 32.90 -10.15
N ILE A 113 -12.72 31.93 -10.97
CA ILE A 113 -11.94 32.13 -12.18
C ILE A 113 -12.91 31.98 -13.35
N THR A 114 -13.05 33.04 -14.13
CA THR A 114 -13.86 33.05 -15.34
C THR A 114 -13.02 32.51 -16.51
N GLY A 115 -13.62 31.66 -17.35
CA GLY A 115 -12.92 30.97 -18.44
C GLY A 115 -12.96 29.45 -18.32
N GLU A 116 -12.18 28.75 -19.13
CA GLU A 116 -12.10 27.29 -19.09
C GLU A 116 -11.03 26.80 -18.11
N LYS A 117 -11.29 25.68 -17.41
CA LYS A 117 -10.31 25.06 -16.50
C LYS A 117 -8.97 24.68 -17.15
N ASN A 118 -8.95 24.55 -18.48
CA ASN A 118 -7.80 24.16 -19.30
C ASN A 118 -7.11 25.34 -19.99
N ALA A 119 -7.71 26.54 -19.93
CA ALA A 119 -7.08 27.72 -20.49
C ALA A 119 -5.81 28.07 -19.70
N ALA A 120 -4.78 28.54 -20.41
CA ALA A 120 -3.58 29.06 -19.78
C ALA A 120 -3.93 30.29 -18.93
N LEU A 121 -3.47 30.31 -17.69
CA LEU A 121 -3.61 31.45 -16.80
C LEU A 121 -2.37 32.35 -16.89
N ASP A 122 -2.57 33.66 -16.82
CA ASP A 122 -1.47 34.60 -16.61
C ASP A 122 -0.99 34.50 -15.16
N LEU A 123 0.15 33.85 -14.97
CA LEU A 123 0.72 33.62 -13.64
C LEU A 123 1.39 34.87 -13.06
N GLN A 124 1.46 35.98 -13.79
CA GLN A 124 2.04 37.25 -13.35
C GLN A 124 3.45 37.09 -12.74
N GLY A 125 4.27 36.23 -13.35
CA GLY A 125 5.64 35.93 -12.92
C GLY A 125 5.77 34.85 -11.82
N ALA A 126 4.67 34.24 -11.37
CA ALA A 126 4.74 33.16 -10.38
C ALA A 126 5.39 31.90 -10.95
N THR A 127 6.29 31.30 -10.16
CA THR A 127 6.95 30.01 -10.46
C THR A 127 6.53 28.91 -9.48
N ALA A 128 5.87 29.26 -8.38
CA ALA A 128 5.29 28.30 -7.44
C ALA A 128 4.00 28.82 -6.78
N ILE A 129 3.21 27.89 -6.25
CA ILE A 129 2.14 28.17 -5.29
C ILE A 129 2.63 27.76 -3.92
N ARG A 130 2.66 28.72 -3.00
CA ARG A 130 2.97 28.49 -1.59
C ARG A 130 1.68 28.22 -0.83
N LEU A 131 1.61 27.09 -0.16
CA LEU A 131 0.54 26.74 0.78
C LEU A 131 0.98 27.03 2.20
N ASN A 132 0.11 27.67 2.98
CA ASN A 132 0.37 28.03 4.38
C ASN A 132 -0.54 27.22 5.30
N PHE A 133 0.01 26.74 6.41
CA PHE A 133 -0.69 25.93 7.40
C PHE A 133 -0.67 26.61 8.77
N GLY A 134 -1.59 26.22 9.65
CA GLY A 134 -1.71 26.80 10.99
C GLY A 134 -0.55 26.46 11.93
N GLY A 135 -0.02 25.24 11.84
CA GLY A 135 1.05 24.75 12.70
C GLY A 135 2.19 24.01 11.98
N ALA A 136 2.18 23.99 10.64
CA ALA A 136 3.22 23.38 9.83
C ALA A 136 3.91 24.43 8.92
N ASP A 137 5.13 24.10 8.48
CA ASP A 137 5.88 24.95 7.55
C ASP A 137 5.12 25.13 6.22
N SER A 138 5.28 26.30 5.61
CA SER A 138 4.76 26.56 4.27
C SER A 138 5.42 25.65 3.23
N VAL A 139 4.64 25.22 2.24
CA VAL A 139 5.11 24.33 1.17
C VAL A 139 5.00 25.03 -0.17
N ASP A 140 6.13 25.14 -0.88
CA ASP A 140 6.19 25.72 -2.21
C ASP A 140 6.07 24.62 -3.28
N ILE A 141 5.04 24.73 -4.11
CA ILE A 141 4.72 23.77 -5.16
C ILE A 141 5.01 24.42 -6.50
N ALA A 142 6.02 23.93 -7.21
CA ALA A 142 6.41 24.48 -8.51
C ALA A 142 5.27 24.39 -9.54
N ILE A 143 5.07 25.48 -10.28
CA ILE A 143 4.12 25.57 -11.39
C ILE A 143 4.84 26.07 -12.64
N ALA A 144 4.51 25.49 -13.79
CA ALA A 144 5.09 25.90 -15.07
C ALA A 144 4.49 27.23 -15.54
N PRO A 145 5.20 28.05 -16.33
CA PRO A 145 4.60 29.22 -16.97
C PRO A 145 3.38 28.82 -17.82
N ASN A 146 2.37 29.68 -17.86
CA ASN A 146 1.09 29.43 -18.57
C ASN A 146 0.32 28.19 -18.07
N SER A 147 0.54 27.74 -16.82
CA SER A 147 -0.23 26.65 -16.23
C SER A 147 -1.73 26.97 -16.21
N SER A 148 -2.55 25.99 -16.56
CA SER A 148 -4.00 26.05 -16.39
C SER A 148 -4.40 25.73 -14.95
N LEU A 149 -5.67 25.97 -14.60
CA LEU A 149 -6.21 25.58 -13.30
C LEU A 149 -6.10 24.06 -13.07
N GLU A 150 -6.33 23.27 -14.12
CA GLU A 150 -6.14 21.81 -14.11
C GLU A 150 -4.68 21.41 -13.88
N ALA A 151 -3.72 22.09 -14.52
CA ALA A 151 -2.30 21.86 -14.29
C ALA A 151 -1.90 22.19 -12.85
N ILE A 152 -2.41 23.29 -12.28
CA ILE A 152 -2.19 23.68 -10.88
C ILE A 152 -2.72 22.62 -9.92
N ARG A 153 -3.98 22.17 -10.10
CA ARG A 153 -4.57 21.09 -9.30
C ARG A 153 -3.70 19.83 -9.33
N ASN A 154 -3.26 19.45 -10.53
CA ASN A 154 -2.43 18.26 -10.72
C ASN A 154 -1.06 18.40 -10.05
N ALA A 155 -0.41 19.57 -10.16
CA ALA A 155 0.85 19.85 -9.49
C ALA A 155 0.72 19.73 -7.96
N ILE A 156 -0.36 20.28 -7.39
CA ILE A 156 -0.63 20.18 -5.95
C ILE A 156 -0.82 18.72 -5.52
N ASN A 157 -1.65 17.97 -6.24
CA ASN A 157 -1.93 16.56 -5.88
C ASN A 157 -0.74 15.62 -6.11
N ALA A 158 0.13 15.93 -7.06
CA ALA A 158 1.34 15.15 -7.34
C ALA A 158 2.47 15.43 -6.32
N HIS A 159 2.43 16.56 -5.61
CA HIS A 159 3.43 16.92 -4.63
C HIS A 159 3.22 16.15 -3.32
N LYS A 160 4.20 15.34 -2.93
CA LYS A 160 4.10 14.42 -1.78
C LYS A 160 3.78 15.15 -0.48
N ASP A 161 4.42 16.29 -0.29
CA ASP A 161 4.36 17.07 0.95
C ASP A 161 3.34 18.21 0.87
N ALA A 162 2.45 18.23 -0.13
CA ALA A 162 1.47 19.32 -0.28
C ALA A 162 0.52 19.49 0.92
N GLY A 163 0.38 18.48 1.79
CA GLY A 163 -0.51 18.53 2.96
C GLY A 163 -2.01 18.59 2.64
N VAL A 164 -2.40 18.83 1.38
CA VAL A 164 -3.79 19.01 0.94
C VAL A 164 -4.12 18.15 -0.29
N ASN A 165 -5.43 18.00 -0.55
CA ASN A 165 -5.99 17.55 -1.81
C ASN A 165 -6.62 18.74 -2.53
N ALA A 166 -6.25 18.95 -3.79
CA ALA A 166 -6.80 19.97 -4.65
C ALA A 166 -7.88 19.39 -5.58
N THR A 167 -8.98 20.11 -5.71
CA THR A 167 -10.08 19.81 -6.63
C THR A 167 -10.53 21.06 -7.36
N ILE A 168 -11.16 20.89 -8.51
CA ILE A 168 -11.76 22.00 -9.25
C ILE A 168 -13.27 21.84 -9.17
N ILE A 169 -13.93 22.86 -8.65
CA ILE A 169 -15.38 22.92 -8.52
C ILE A 169 -15.90 23.95 -9.51
N ASN A 170 -16.90 23.58 -10.31
CA ASN A 170 -17.69 24.53 -11.08
C ASN A 170 -18.98 24.80 -10.31
N ASP A 171 -19.19 26.03 -9.87
CA ASP A 171 -20.37 26.43 -9.09
C ASP A 171 -21.54 26.95 -9.96
N GLY A 172 -21.44 26.79 -11.27
CA GLY A 172 -22.43 27.23 -12.26
C GLY A 172 -22.13 28.62 -12.83
N GLU A 173 -21.34 29.44 -12.12
CA GLU A 173 -20.93 30.78 -12.56
C GLU A 173 -19.45 30.84 -12.95
N GLY A 174 -18.63 29.92 -12.44
CA GLY A 174 -17.22 29.79 -12.81
C GLY A 174 -16.52 28.63 -12.12
N TYR A 175 -15.20 28.55 -12.31
CA TYR A 175 -14.37 27.51 -11.69
C TYR A 175 -13.67 28.04 -10.44
N ARG A 176 -13.53 27.18 -9.43
CA ARG A 176 -12.79 27.45 -8.19
C ARG A 176 -11.82 26.31 -7.92
N LEU A 177 -10.63 26.63 -7.43
CA LEU A 177 -9.71 25.66 -6.84
C LEU A 177 -10.10 25.45 -5.39
N ALA A 178 -10.58 24.26 -5.04
CA ALA A 178 -10.91 23.89 -3.67
C ALA A 178 -9.82 22.98 -3.10
N LEU A 179 -9.28 23.37 -1.96
CA LEU A 179 -8.23 22.71 -1.22
C LEU A 179 -8.81 22.13 0.07
N SER A 180 -8.56 20.87 0.36
CA SER A 180 -8.91 20.22 1.62
C SER A 180 -7.67 19.60 2.26
N SER A 181 -7.47 19.84 3.55
CA SER A 181 -6.34 19.23 4.26
C SER A 181 -6.46 17.71 4.29
N LYS A 182 -5.32 17.02 4.13
CA LYS A 182 -5.23 15.56 4.22
C LYS A 182 -5.33 15.08 5.67
N ALA A 183 -4.98 15.94 6.63
CA ALA A 183 -5.11 15.65 8.06
C ALA A 183 -6.19 16.52 8.70
N THR A 184 -6.72 16.07 9.84
CA THR A 184 -7.66 16.82 10.67
C THR A 184 -6.90 17.59 11.74
N GLY A 185 -7.55 18.61 12.32
CA GLY A 185 -6.95 19.45 13.36
C GLY A 185 -6.64 20.86 12.88
N ALA A 186 -6.48 21.76 13.84
CA ALA A 186 -6.17 23.17 13.60
C ALA A 186 -4.77 23.35 12.99
N ASP A 187 -3.78 22.59 13.46
CA ASP A 187 -2.39 22.72 13.00
C ASP A 187 -2.22 22.30 11.53
N ALA A 188 -2.94 21.25 11.12
CA ALA A 188 -2.96 20.76 9.75
C ALA A 188 -3.90 21.57 8.85
N SER A 189 -4.63 22.55 9.39
CA SER A 189 -5.56 23.37 8.61
C SER A 189 -4.79 24.25 7.63
N ILE A 190 -5.30 24.32 6.40
CA ILE A 190 -4.81 25.29 5.43
C ILE A 190 -5.27 26.69 5.87
N GLU A 191 -4.31 27.58 6.06
CA GLU A 191 -4.56 28.97 6.46
C GLU A 191 -4.70 29.90 5.26
N GLY A 192 -3.98 29.58 4.18
CA GLY A 192 -4.05 30.34 2.94
C GLY A 192 -3.15 29.76 1.85
N PHE A 193 -3.23 30.36 0.67
CA PHE A 193 -2.23 30.13 -0.38
C PHE A 193 -1.81 31.45 -1.03
N SER A 194 -0.60 31.46 -1.57
CA SER A 194 -0.08 32.61 -2.31
C SER A 194 0.72 32.15 -3.52
N PHE A 195 0.77 32.99 -4.55
CA PHE A 195 1.66 32.78 -5.68
C PHE A 195 3.00 33.43 -5.37
N VAL A 196 4.09 32.72 -5.66
CA VAL A 196 5.45 33.20 -5.36
C VAL A 196 6.37 33.03 -6.56
N ASP A 197 7.30 33.96 -6.70
CA ASP A 197 8.46 33.86 -7.58
C ASP A 197 9.66 33.35 -6.76
N THR A 198 10.01 32.09 -6.99
CA THR A 198 11.13 31.40 -6.34
C THR A 198 12.47 31.63 -7.05
N SER A 199 12.50 32.40 -8.14
CA SER A 199 13.75 32.77 -8.81
C SER A 199 14.57 33.82 -8.04
N GLN A 200 13.96 34.47 -7.04
CA GLN A 200 14.61 35.44 -6.15
C GLN A 200 14.75 34.90 -4.73
N ALA A 201 15.76 35.36 -4.00
CA ALA A 201 16.01 34.99 -2.61
C ALA A 201 15.99 36.23 -1.69
N PRO A 202 15.02 36.35 -0.75
CA PRO A 202 13.92 35.42 -0.50
C PRO A 202 12.85 35.44 -1.61
N ALA A 203 12.11 34.34 -1.75
CA ALA A 203 11.04 34.21 -2.74
C ALA A 203 9.96 35.28 -2.51
N ALA A 204 9.64 36.05 -3.54
CA ALA A 204 8.72 37.16 -3.46
C ALA A 204 7.29 36.71 -3.74
N THR A 205 6.33 37.17 -2.94
CA THR A 205 4.90 36.97 -3.23
C THR A 205 4.48 37.87 -4.39
N VAL A 206 3.81 37.28 -5.37
CA VAL A 206 3.24 37.97 -6.52
C VAL A 206 1.71 37.82 -6.49
N ALA A 207 1.00 38.71 -7.19
CA ALA A 207 -0.47 38.72 -7.17
C ALA A 207 -1.08 37.40 -7.68
N GLY A 208 -0.45 36.80 -8.71
CA GLY A 208 -0.93 35.57 -9.33
C GLY A 208 -2.28 35.71 -10.04
N PRO A 209 -2.77 34.66 -10.70
CA PRO A 209 -3.99 34.71 -11.52
C PRO A 209 -5.29 34.82 -10.72
N PHE A 210 -5.27 34.43 -9.44
CA PHE A 210 -6.42 34.45 -8.55
C PHE A 210 -5.98 34.46 -7.08
N SER A 211 -6.89 34.83 -6.19
CA SER A 211 -6.69 34.84 -4.74
C SER A 211 -7.67 33.92 -4.03
N GLU A 212 -7.45 33.72 -2.74
CA GLU A 212 -8.36 32.98 -1.87
C GLU A 212 -9.69 33.69 -1.65
N ASP A 213 -10.76 32.92 -1.48
CA ASP A 213 -12.07 33.39 -1.04
C ASP A 213 -12.21 33.18 0.47
N ALA A 214 -12.02 34.25 1.23
CA ALA A 214 -12.10 34.22 2.70
C ALA A 214 -13.44 33.70 3.23
N ALA A 215 -14.55 33.83 2.47
CA ALA A 215 -15.86 33.32 2.89
C ALA A 215 -15.97 31.79 2.82
N THR A 216 -15.09 31.15 2.03
CA THR A 216 -15.06 29.68 1.89
C THR A 216 -14.11 29.00 2.86
N LYS A 217 -13.28 29.77 3.56
CA LYS A 217 -12.32 29.25 4.53
C LYS A 217 -13.06 28.65 5.71
N ARG A 218 -12.79 27.38 5.98
CA ARG A 218 -13.17 26.69 7.22
C ARG A 218 -11.92 26.08 7.83
N SER A 219 -11.56 26.53 9.02
CA SER A 219 -10.42 25.97 9.73
C SER A 219 -10.75 24.56 10.23
N GLY A 220 -9.75 23.68 10.19
CA GLY A 220 -9.84 22.38 10.83
C GLY A 220 -9.91 22.54 12.35
N GLU A 221 -10.63 21.65 13.01
CA GLU A 221 -10.78 21.64 14.46
C GLU A 221 -10.11 20.40 15.05
N ASN A 222 -9.56 20.54 16.26
CA ASN A 222 -8.97 19.42 16.99
C ASN A 222 -10.05 18.54 17.62
N ALA A 223 -9.76 17.25 17.77
CA ALA A 223 -10.59 16.39 18.60
C ALA A 223 -10.45 16.80 20.06
N ALA A 224 -11.57 16.91 20.77
CA ALA A 224 -11.60 17.21 22.19
C ALA A 224 -12.35 16.09 22.93
N LEU A 225 -11.63 15.40 23.82
CA LEU A 225 -12.16 14.30 24.62
C LEU A 225 -11.58 14.34 26.04
N THR A 226 -12.33 13.78 26.99
CA THR A 226 -11.91 13.57 28.39
C THR A 226 -11.96 12.08 28.70
N VAL A 227 -11.00 11.52 29.44
CA VAL A 227 -10.86 10.07 29.74
C VAL A 227 -10.86 9.79 31.23
#